data_AF-E6JYU8-F1
#
_entry.id   AF-E6JYU8-F1
#
_cell.length_a   1.000
_cell.length_b   1.000
_cell.length_c   1.000
_cell.angle_alpha   90.00
_cell.angle_beta   90.00
_cell.angle_gamma   90.00
#
_symmetry.space_group_name_H-M   'P 1'
#
loop_
_entity.id
_entity.type
_entity.pdbx_description
1 polymer ?
#
loop_
_entity_poly.entity_id
_entity_poly.type
_entity_poly.pdbx_seq_one_letter_code
_entity_poly.pdbx_strand_id
1 'polypeptide(L)'
;MGKDFLSKQEKEALASYQQKINQYVQGLDQEYQGHFQEIHARYLELGDLQTYSFDFGVNVRLRLVASIELAEKAGVPEERILHTDSEIDDFFLS
;
A
#
# COMPACT_ATOMS: atom_id res chain seq x y z
N MET A 1 28.59 7.10 51.94
CA MET A 1 27.58 7.91 51.22
C MET A 1 27.73 7.92 49.70
N GLY A 2 28.84 7.48 49.09
CA GLY A 2 28.99 7.49 47.61
C GLY A 2 28.37 6.32 46.83
N LYS A 3 28.17 5.15 47.44
CA LYS A 3 27.65 3.95 46.76
C LYS A 3 26.17 4.07 46.37
N ASP A 4 25.36 4.70 47.22
CA ASP A 4 23.92 4.90 46.96
C ASP A 4 23.68 5.96 45.87
N PHE A 5 24.55 6.96 45.78
CA PHE A 5 24.48 8.00 44.74
C PHE A 5 24.79 7.44 43.35
N LEU A 6 25.84 6.62 43.23
CA LEU A 6 26.20 5.94 41.98
C LEU A 6 25.11 4.96 41.53
N SER A 7 24.53 4.19 42.47
CA SER A 7 23.41 3.28 42.17
C SER A 7 22.16 4.02 41.66
N LYS A 8 21.91 5.24 42.14
CA LYS A 8 20.78 6.05 41.68
C LYS A 8 21.00 6.57 40.26
N GLN A 9 22.21 7.06 39.95
CA GLN A 9 22.58 7.49 38.60
C GLN A 9 22.53 6.34 37.58
N GLU A 10 22.96 5.13 37.95
CA GLU A 10 22.87 3.94 37.09
C GLU A 10 21.42 3.57 36.78
N LYS A 11 20.53 3.64 37.77
CA LYS A 11 19.09 3.39 37.58
C LYS A 11 18.43 4.45 36.69
N GLU A 12 18.77 5.72 36.87
CA GLU A 12 18.28 6.82 36.03
C GLU A 12 18.77 6.68 34.58
N ALA A 13 20.03 6.28 34.37
CA ALA A 13 20.58 6.02 33.05
C ALA A 13 19.86 4.84 32.35
N LEU A 14 19.65 3.72 33.05
CA LEU A 14 18.90 2.57 32.54
C LEU A 14 17.46 2.94 32.16
N ALA A 15 16.78 3.72 33.01
CA ALA A 15 15.43 4.20 32.72
C ALA A 15 15.40 5.09 31.46
N SER A 16 16.38 5.98 31.30
CA SER A 16 16.51 6.82 30.11
C SER A 16 16.75 6.01 28.85
N TYR A 17 17.61 4.99 28.90
CA TYR A 17 17.82 4.09 27.76
C TYR A 17 16.57 3.30 27.41
N GLN A 18 15.85 2.77 28.40
CA GLN A 18 14.60 2.06 28.17
C GLN A 18 13.55 2.97 27.53
N GLN A 19 13.45 4.22 27.98
CA GLN A 19 12.54 5.20 27.40
C GLN A 19 12.88 5.50 25.93
N LYS A 20 14.17 5.67 25.60
CA LYS A 20 14.61 5.88 24.21
C LYS A 20 14.30 4.68 23.32
N ILE A 21 14.52 3.46 23.81
CA ILE A 21 14.17 2.23 23.10
C ILE A 21 12.67 2.18 22.84
N ASN A 22 11.85 2.44 23.85
CA ASN A 22 10.39 2.41 23.71
C ASN A 22 9.90 3.47 22.71
N GLN A 23 10.46 4.68 22.73
CA GLN A 23 10.14 5.74 21.76
C GLN A 23 10.51 5.34 20.34
N TYR A 24 11.69 4.72 20.16
CA TYR A 24 12.13 4.25 18.86
C TYR A 24 11.22 3.14 18.31
N VAL A 25 10.86 2.16 19.15
CA VAL A 25 9.93 1.08 18.77
C VAL A 25 8.54 1.64 18.42
N GLN A 26 8.02 2.58 19.22
CA GLN A 26 6.75 3.24 18.91
C GLN A 26 6.79 4.03 17.60
N GLY A 27 7.91 4.70 17.30
CA GLY A 27 8.09 5.39 16.04
C GLY A 27 8.06 4.43 14.85
N LEU A 28 8.76 3.29 14.96
CA LEU A 28 8.73 2.24 13.94
C LEU A 28 7.32 1.67 13.74
N ASP A 29 6.61 1.35 14.82
CA ASP A 29 5.24 0.82 14.73
C ASP A 29 4.31 1.79 13.99
N GLN A 30 4.41 3.09 14.26
CA GLN A 30 3.63 4.11 13.57
C GLN A 30 3.98 4.22 12.07
N GLU A 31 5.27 4.20 11.74
CA GLU A 31 5.75 4.27 10.35
C GLU A 31 5.28 3.07 9.53
N TYR A 32 5.49 1.85 10.05
CA TYR A 32 5.05 0.63 9.37
C TYR A 32 3.52 0.54 9.28
N GLN A 33 2.79 1.02 10.29
CA GLN A 33 1.34 1.07 10.23
C GLN A 33 0.85 2.05 9.15
N GLY A 34 1.52 3.18 8.97
CA GLY A 34 1.25 4.12 7.88
C GLY A 34 1.47 3.51 6.50
N HIS A 35 2.61 2.87 6.29
CA HIS A 35 2.90 2.17 5.03
C HIS A 35 1.92 1.02 4.76
N PHE A 36 1.55 0.25 5.80
CA PHE A 36 0.56 -0.81 5.67
C PHE A 36 -0.81 -0.26 5.26
N GLN A 37 -1.27 0.83 5.89
CA GLN A 37 -2.54 1.47 5.55
C GLN A 37 -2.56 1.98 4.11
N GLU A 38 -1.45 2.57 3.65
CA GLU A 38 -1.33 3.03 2.26
C GLU A 38 -1.42 1.87 1.26
N ILE A 39 -0.66 0.79 1.51
CA ILE A 39 -0.68 -0.42 0.66
C ILE A 39 -2.10 -1.02 0.67
N HIS A 40 -2.69 -1.19 1.84
CA HIS A 40 -4.02 -1.78 1.99
C HIS A 40 -5.10 -0.97 1.27
N ALA A 41 -5.05 0.36 1.36
CA ALA A 41 -5.99 1.25 0.64
C ALA A 41 -5.87 1.08 -0.87
N ARG A 42 -4.64 1.03 -1.42
CA ARG A 42 -4.41 0.78 -2.85
C ARG A 42 -4.95 -0.59 -3.29
N TYR A 43 -4.78 -1.62 -2.47
CA TYR A 43 -5.31 -2.95 -2.77
C TYR A 43 -6.84 -3.01 -2.76
N LEU A 44 -7.50 -2.30 -1.84
CA LEU A 44 -8.96 -2.21 -1.83
C LEU A 44 -9.48 -1.50 -3.08
N GLU A 45 -8.88 -0.37 -3.44
CA GLU A 45 -9.23 0.37 -4.66
C GLU A 45 -9.05 -0.47 -5.93
N LEU A 46 -7.97 -1.27 -5.99
CA LEU A 46 -7.74 -2.20 -7.08
C LEU A 46 -8.78 -3.33 -7.12
N GLY A 47 -9.18 -3.84 -5.94
CA GLY A 47 -10.22 -4.87 -5.81
C GLY A 47 -11.58 -4.39 -6.33
N ASP A 48 -11.97 -3.17 -5.97
CA ASP A 48 -13.21 -2.55 -6.46
C ASP A 48 -13.17 -2.38 -7.99
N LEU A 49 -12.05 -1.89 -8.54
CA LEU A 49 -11.86 -1.77 -9.99
C LEU A 49 -11.90 -3.11 -10.71
N GLN A 50 -11.32 -4.17 -10.14
CA GLN A 50 -11.40 -5.52 -10.68
C GLN A 50 -12.85 -6.03 -10.71
N THR A 51 -13.63 -5.79 -9.66
CA THR A 51 -15.06 -6.17 -9.65
C THR A 51 -15.80 -5.54 -10.83
N TYR A 52 -15.63 -4.25 -11.11
CA TYR A 52 -16.29 -3.60 -12.24
C TYR A 52 -15.75 -4.01 -13.60
N SER A 53 -14.43 -4.24 -13.71
CA SER A 53 -13.78 -4.65 -14.96
C SER A 53 -14.27 -6.02 -15.45
N PHE A 54 -14.59 -6.93 -14.51
CA PHE A 54 -14.98 -8.30 -14.80
C PHE A 54 -16.46 -8.62 -14.52
N ASP A 55 -17.28 -7.63 -14.16
CA ASP A 55 -18.73 -7.83 -14.00
C ASP A 55 -19.42 -7.97 -15.37
N PHE A 56 -19.66 -9.21 -15.77
CA PHE A 56 -20.34 -9.53 -17.03
C PHE A 56 -21.81 -9.09 -17.09
N GLY A 57 -22.41 -8.69 -15.96
CA GLY A 57 -23.75 -8.09 -15.89
C GLY A 57 -23.79 -6.60 -16.25
N VAL A 58 -22.62 -5.94 -16.34
CA VAL A 58 -22.49 -4.51 -16.68
C VAL A 58 -22.27 -4.32 -18.19
N ASN A 59 -22.68 -3.16 -18.71
CA ASN A 59 -22.53 -2.79 -20.12
C ASN A 59 -21.06 -2.92 -20.59
N VAL A 60 -20.86 -3.51 -21.76
CA VAL A 60 -19.53 -3.81 -22.32
C VAL A 60 -18.60 -2.58 -22.40
N ARG A 61 -19.14 -1.39 -22.68
CA ARG A 61 -18.34 -0.15 -22.72
C ARG A 61 -17.88 0.28 -21.34
N LEU A 62 -18.71 0.11 -20.32
CA LEU A 62 -18.34 0.43 -18.94
C LEU A 62 -17.26 -0.53 -18.43
N ARG A 63 -17.32 -1.81 -18.80
CA ARG A 63 -16.27 -2.78 -18.47
C ARG A 63 -14.94 -2.47 -19.15
N LEU A 64 -14.98 -2.01 -20.41
CA LEU A 64 -13.78 -1.61 -21.14
C LEU A 64 -13.10 -0.42 -20.44
N VAL A 65 -13.86 0.62 -20.08
CA VAL A 65 -13.34 1.77 -19.33
C VAL A 65 -12.73 1.33 -18.00
N ALA A 66 -13.45 0.50 -17.22
CA ALA A 66 -12.93 -0.02 -15.97
C ALA A 66 -11.64 -0.85 -16.15
N SER A 67 -11.55 -1.64 -17.23
CA SER A 67 -10.36 -2.46 -17.54
C SER A 67 -9.15 -1.59 -17.91
N ILE A 68 -9.36 -0.48 -18.61
CA ILE A 68 -8.33 0.52 -18.93
C ILE A 68 -7.85 1.18 -17.64
N GLU A 69 -8.76 1.70 -16.81
CA GLU A 69 -8.42 2.32 -15.53
C GLU A 69 -7.67 1.37 -14.59
N LEU A 70 -8.03 0.08 -14.61
CA LEU A 70 -7.33 -0.96 -13.85
C LEU A 70 -5.90 -1.15 -14.35
N ALA A 71 -5.69 -1.20 -15.67
CA ALA A 71 -4.37 -1.36 -16.27
C ALA A 71 -3.45 -0.16 -15.95
N GLU A 72 -3.99 1.06 -16.05
CA GLU A 72 -3.29 2.30 -15.67
C GLU A 72 -2.87 2.26 -14.19
N LYS A 73 -3.80 1.95 -13.28
CA LYS A 73 -3.49 1.89 -11.83
C LYS A 73 -2.57 0.74 -11.45
N ALA A 74 -2.58 -0.35 -12.23
CA ALA A 74 -1.64 -1.44 -12.07
C ALA A 74 -0.23 -1.11 -12.61
N GLY A 75 -0.04 0.04 -13.26
CA GLY A 75 1.24 0.47 -13.81
C GLY A 75 1.62 -0.23 -15.11
N VAL A 76 0.62 -0.70 -15.87
CA VAL A 76 0.86 -1.21 -17.23
C VAL A 76 1.30 -0.04 -18.12
N PRO A 77 2.37 -0.18 -18.92
CA PRO A 77 2.77 0.86 -19.88
C PRO A 77 1.64 1.15 -20.86
N GLU A 78 1.41 2.42 -21.16
CA GLU A 78 0.32 2.91 -22.04
C GLU A 78 0.28 2.19 -23.38
N GLU A 79 1.44 1.93 -23.99
CA GLU A 79 1.56 1.23 -25.27
C GLU A 79 1.12 -0.24 -25.23
N ARG A 80 0.86 -0.78 -24.04
CA ARG A 80 0.36 -2.14 -23.81
C ARG A 80 -1.11 -2.17 -23.39
N ILE A 81 -1.75 -1.01 -23.25
CA ILE A 81 -3.16 -0.90 -22.89
C ILE A 81 -3.99 -0.83 -24.19
N LEU A 82 -5.01 -1.68 -24.28
CA LEU A 82 -5.95 -1.72 -25.41
C LEU A 82 -7.14 -0.83 -25.08
N HIS A 83 -7.37 0.20 -25.88
CA HIS A 83 -8.34 1.27 -25.63
C HIS A 83 -9.63 1.13 -26.42
N THR A 84 -9.59 0.39 -27.53
CA THR A 84 -10.70 0.30 -28.48
C THR A 84 -11.00 -1.13 -28.87
N ASP A 85 -12.24 -1.39 -29.32
CA ASP A 85 -12.65 -2.69 -29.83
C ASP A 85 -11.74 -3.15 -31.00
N SER A 86 -11.28 -2.21 -31.83
CA SER A 86 -10.36 -2.51 -32.94
C SER A 86 -9.01 -3.02 -32.44
N GLU A 87 -8.44 -2.38 -31.41
CA GLU A 87 -7.16 -2.82 -30.82
C GLU A 87 -7.29 -4.19 -30.16
N ILE A 88 -8.45 -4.47 -29.56
CA ILE A 88 -8.77 -5.78 -28.98
C ILE A 88 -8.85 -6.84 -30.09
N ASP A 89 -9.62 -6.57 -31.14
CA ASP A 89 -9.75 -7.48 -32.27
C ASP A 89 -8.39 -7.73 -32.93
N ASP A 90 -7.61 -6.69 -33.19
CA ASP A 90 -6.27 -6.79 -33.77
C ASP A 90 -5.34 -7.64 -32.88
N PHE A 91 -5.44 -7.52 -31.56
CA PHE A 91 -4.60 -8.27 -30.62
C PHE A 91 -4.98 -9.75 -30.50
N PHE A 92 -6.28 -10.08 -30.51
CA PHE A 92 -6.76 -11.46 -30.32
C PHE A 92 -6.93 -12.25 -31.63
N LEU A 93 -7.06 -11.58 -32.78
CA LEU A 93 -7.30 -12.21 -34.08
C LEU A 93 -6.07 -12.24 -34.99
N SER A 94 -4.93 -11.66 -34.57
CA SER A 94 -3.61 -11.83 -35.21
C SER A 94 -3.01 -13.21 -34.94
#